data_AF-A0A2M6WUN2-F1
#
_entry.id   AF-A0A2M6WUN2-F1
#
_cell.length_a   1.000
_cell.length_b   1.000
_cell.length_c   1.000
_cell.angle_alpha   90.00
_cell.angle_beta   90.00
_cell.angle_gamma   90.00
#
_symmetry.space_group_name_H-M   'P 1'
#
loop_
_entity.id
_entity.type
_entity.pdbx_description
1 polymer ?
#
loop_
_entity_poly.entity_id
_entity_poly.type
_entity_poly.pdbx_seq_one_letter_code
_entity_poly.pdbx_strand_id
1 'polypeptide(L)'
;MTDTKKSCYGCAYKQNVPGDAHIACSFNFKKAEKPLPQGDPHGIKNGWYSFPVNYDPNWMMTECQAYAEESDPEMTIEPFMSLISLMRG
;
A
#
# COMPACT_ATOMS: atom_id res chain seq x y z
N MET A 1 11.05 -2.52 -23.92
CA MET A 1 11.03 -1.98 -22.55
C MET A 1 9.64 -2.28 -22.02
N THR A 2 9.46 -3.45 -21.39
CA THR A 2 8.14 -3.90 -20.92
C THR A 2 7.68 -2.99 -19.79
N ASP A 3 6.45 -2.52 -19.92
CA ASP A 3 5.82 -1.49 -19.10
C ASP A 3 5.43 -2.07 -17.73
N THR A 4 6.40 -2.25 -16.83
CA THR A 4 6.18 -2.70 -15.45
C THR A 4 5.62 -1.58 -14.54
N LYS A 5 5.11 -0.49 -15.14
CA LYS A 5 4.76 0.73 -14.43
C LYS A 5 3.46 0.55 -13.63
N LYS A 6 3.58 0.64 -12.31
CA LYS A 6 2.52 0.99 -11.35
C LYS A 6 1.55 -0.13 -10.92
N SER A 7 2.07 -1.34 -10.68
CA SER A 7 1.30 -2.48 -10.15
C SER A 7 0.41 -2.14 -8.95
N CYS A 8 0.78 -1.17 -8.10
CA CYS A 8 -0.06 -0.78 -6.97
C CYS A 8 -1.47 -0.27 -7.33
N TYR A 9 -1.73 0.32 -8.50
CA TYR A 9 -3.08 0.78 -8.84
C TYR A 9 -4.09 -0.37 -9.05
N GLY A 10 -3.60 -1.55 -9.46
CA GLY A 10 -4.39 -2.77 -9.61
C GLY A 10 -4.26 -3.75 -8.43
N CYS A 11 -3.50 -3.40 -7.40
CA CYS A 11 -3.26 -4.28 -6.26
C CYS A 11 -4.50 -4.36 -5.35
N ALA A 12 -4.84 -5.55 -4.88
CA ALA A 12 -5.98 -5.77 -3.98
C ALA A 12 -5.84 -5.04 -2.64
N TYR A 13 -4.61 -4.74 -2.20
CA TYR A 13 -4.34 -4.01 -0.95
C TYR A 13 -4.37 -2.49 -1.12
N LYS A 14 -4.62 -1.98 -2.33
CA LYS A 14 -4.69 -0.54 -2.63
C LYS A 14 -5.93 0.08 -2.01
N GLN A 15 -5.72 1.15 -1.27
CA GLN A 15 -6.76 1.95 -0.65
C GLN A 15 -6.77 3.35 -1.27
N ASN A 16 -7.97 3.93 -1.37
CA ASN A 16 -8.12 5.33 -1.76
C ASN A 16 -7.89 6.23 -0.54
N VAL A 17 -7.23 7.35 -0.73
CA VAL A 17 -7.08 8.39 0.31
C VAL A 17 -8.13 9.47 0.04
N PRO A 18 -9.09 9.73 0.96
CA PRO A 18 -10.13 10.74 0.73
C PRO A 18 -9.55 12.14 0.51
N GLY A 19 -9.92 12.75 -0.62
CA GLY A 19 -9.47 14.11 -0.97
C GLY A 19 -8.04 14.22 -1.52
N ASP A 20 -7.36 13.09 -1.74
CA ASP A 20 -6.01 13.04 -2.32
C ASP A 20 -6.02 12.21 -3.62
N ALA A 21 -5.14 12.55 -4.56
CA ALA A 21 -4.95 11.78 -5.79
C ALA A 21 -4.02 10.56 -5.57
N HIS A 22 -3.26 10.56 -4.49
CA HIS A 22 -2.42 9.45 -4.08
C HIS A 22 -3.23 8.29 -3.48
N ILE A 23 -2.54 7.17 -3.27
CA ILE A 23 -3.13 5.94 -2.72
C ILE A 23 -2.45 5.54 -1.40
N ALA A 24 -3.07 4.61 -0.70
CA ALA A 24 -2.49 3.93 0.46
C ALA A 24 -2.43 2.41 0.24
N CYS A 25 -1.64 1.72 1.05
CA CYS A 25 -1.50 0.26 1.05
C CYS A 25 -1.92 -0.31 2.40
N SER A 26 -2.81 -1.28 2.36
CA SER A 26 -3.33 -1.99 3.52
C SER A 26 -2.59 -3.31 3.80
N PHE A 27 -1.51 -3.64 3.07
CA PHE A 27 -0.78 -4.88 3.29
C PHE A 27 0.09 -4.81 4.56
N ASN A 28 0.07 -5.87 5.37
CA ASN A 28 0.84 -5.98 6.60
C ASN A 28 2.25 -6.54 6.32
N PHE A 29 3.15 -5.69 5.82
CA PHE A 29 4.54 -6.05 5.51
C PHE A 29 5.30 -6.62 6.70
N LYS A 30 4.98 -6.16 7.92
CA LYS A 30 5.59 -6.65 9.15
C LYS A 30 5.17 -8.09 9.45
N LYS A 31 3.87 -8.40 9.37
CA LYS A 31 3.36 -9.76 9.60
C LYS A 31 3.85 -10.73 8.51
N ALA A 32 3.92 -10.26 7.27
CA ALA A 32 4.36 -11.06 6.13
C ALA A 32 5.89 -11.18 6.01
N GLU A 33 6.66 -10.52 6.87
CA GLU A 33 8.14 -10.46 6.81
C GLU A 33 8.67 -10.05 5.42
N LYS A 34 7.96 -9.14 4.73
CA LYS A 34 8.33 -8.63 3.41
C LYS A 34 8.98 -7.25 3.51
N PRO A 35 10.00 -6.95 2.69
CA PRO A 35 10.59 -5.62 2.65
C PRO A 35 9.59 -4.59 2.09
N LEU A 36 9.68 -3.37 2.60
CA LEU A 36 8.96 -2.24 2.03
C LEU A 36 9.59 -1.83 0.69
N PRO A 37 8.79 -1.48 -0.33
CA PRO A 37 9.31 -0.99 -1.59
C PRO A 37 9.97 0.39 -1.40
N GLN A 38 11.16 0.56 -1.99
CA GLN A 38 11.94 1.80 -1.90
C GLN A 38 11.33 2.89 -2.78
N GLY A 39 11.34 4.12 -2.26
CA GLY A 39 10.88 5.31 -2.98
C GLY A 39 12.03 6.11 -3.57
N ASP A 40 11.74 6.82 -4.65
CA ASP A 40 12.64 7.78 -5.26
C ASP A 40 12.90 8.94 -4.29
N PRO A 41 14.17 9.34 -4.05
CA PRO A 41 14.50 10.43 -3.12
C PRO A 41 13.83 11.76 -3.46
N HIS A 42 13.61 12.06 -4.75
CA HIS A 42 12.88 13.25 -5.18
C HIS A 42 11.39 13.16 -4.81
N GLY A 43 10.76 12.00 -5.05
CA GLY A 43 9.37 11.75 -4.66
C GLY A 43 9.15 11.84 -3.16
N ILE A 44 10.06 11.26 -2.37
CA ILE A 44 10.03 11.31 -0.91
C ILE A 44 10.19 12.76 -0.43
N LYS A 45 11.18 13.50 -0.94
CA LYS A 45 11.46 14.88 -0.54
C LYS A 45 10.28 15.84 -0.78
N ASN A 46 9.51 15.62 -1.86
CA ASN A 46 8.35 16.44 -2.19
C ASN A 46 7.04 15.93 -1.56
N GLY A 47 7.09 14.85 -0.77
CA GLY A 47 5.90 14.27 -0.14
C GLY A 47 5.00 13.47 -1.10
N TRP A 48 5.46 13.16 -2.31
CA TRP A 48 4.71 12.36 -3.30
C TRP A 48 4.85 10.86 -3.07
N TYR A 49 5.77 10.44 -2.20
CA TYR A 49 5.95 9.04 -1.84
C TYR A 49 6.11 8.89 -0.32
N SER A 50 4.97 8.78 0.38
CA SER A 50 4.90 8.42 1.80
C SER A 50 4.26 7.03 1.95
N PHE A 51 4.98 6.00 1.51
CA PHE A 51 4.52 4.62 1.62
C PHE A 51 4.53 4.14 3.09
N PRO A 52 3.51 3.40 3.56
CA PRO A 52 2.34 2.88 2.84
C PRO A 52 1.11 3.80 2.90
N VAL A 53 1.17 4.97 3.53
CA VAL A 53 -0.02 5.71 3.96
C VAL A 53 -0.56 6.73 2.95
N ASN A 54 0.30 7.30 2.10
CA ASN A 54 -0.06 8.28 1.09
C ASN A 54 1.09 8.39 0.05
N TYR A 55 0.95 7.74 -1.10
CA TYR A 55 2.02 7.72 -2.11
C TYR A 55 1.47 7.60 -3.54
N ASP A 56 2.21 8.16 -4.50
CA ASP A 56 2.06 7.85 -5.92
C ASP A 56 3.06 6.73 -6.31
N PRO A 57 2.58 5.56 -6.76
CA PRO A 57 3.38 4.45 -7.24
C PRO A 57 4.40 4.80 -8.34
N ASN A 58 4.23 5.93 -9.05
CA ASN A 58 5.20 6.39 -10.05
C ASN A 58 6.58 6.67 -9.43
N TRP A 59 6.64 6.99 -8.14
CA TRP A 59 7.88 7.24 -7.40
C TRP A 59 8.43 5.99 -6.71
N MET A 60 7.86 4.80 -6.95
CA MET A 60 8.40 3.54 -6.45
C MET A 60 9.57 3.08 -7.32
N MET A 61 10.72 2.76 -6.71
CA MET A 61 11.93 2.34 -7.43
C MET A 61 12.08 0.82 -7.52
N THR A 62 11.53 0.09 -6.57
CA THR A 62 11.65 -1.38 -6.48
C THR A 62 10.29 -2.05 -6.65
N GLU A 63 10.27 -3.21 -7.29
CA GLU A 63 9.05 -4.01 -7.37
C GLU A 63 8.51 -4.38 -5.97
N CYS A 64 7.19 -4.26 -5.80
CA CYS A 64 6.52 -4.62 -4.57
C CYS A 64 6.30 -6.14 -4.51
N GLN A 65 6.91 -6.81 -3.54
CA GLN A 65 6.75 -8.26 -3.32
C GLN A 65 5.37 -8.66 -2.75
N ALA A 66 4.51 -7.68 -2.48
CA ALA A 66 3.18 -7.86 -1.92
C ALA A 66 2.05 -7.53 -2.92
N TYR A 67 2.37 -7.32 -4.20
CA TYR A 67 1.32 -7.21 -5.22
C TYR A 67 0.48 -8.50 -5.25
N ALA A 68 -0.84 -8.33 -5.27
CA ALA A 68 -1.78 -9.42 -5.44
C ALA A 68 -3.03 -8.90 -6.15
N GLU A 69 -3.64 -9.76 -6.96
CA GLU A 69 -4.94 -9.49 -7.61
C GLU A 69 -6.11 -9.69 -6.65
N GLU A 70 -5.91 -10.49 -5.60
CA GLU A 70 -6.87 -10.74 -4.53
C GLU A 70 -6.22 -10.48 -3.16
N SER A 71 -7.01 -9.98 -2.20
CA SER A 71 -6.54 -9.67 -0.85
C SER A 71 -6.64 -10.90 0.05
N ASP A 72 -5.60 -11.14 0.85
CA ASP A 72 -5.65 -12.05 1.99
C ASP A 72 -6.05 -11.24 3.25
N PRO A 73 -7.21 -11.54 3.87
CA PRO A 73 -7.66 -10.87 5.09
C PRO A 73 -6.65 -10.99 6.23
N GLU A 74 -5.90 -12.08 6.33
CA GLU A 74 -4.90 -12.25 7.38
C GLU A 74 -3.69 -11.33 7.20
N MET A 75 -3.42 -10.91 5.96
CA MET A 75 -2.31 -10.02 5.61
C MET A 75 -2.76 -8.57 5.43
N THR A 76 -4.03 -8.29 5.68
CA THR A 76 -4.57 -6.94 5.65
C THR A 76 -4.40 -6.29 7.03
N ILE A 77 -3.87 -5.07 7.05
CA ILE A 77 -3.93 -4.20 8.22
C ILE A 77 -5.38 -3.76 8.32
N GLU A 78 -6.15 -4.49 9.13
CA GLU A 78 -7.46 -4.06 9.55
C GLU A 78 -7.33 -2.61 10.07
N PRO A 79 -8.07 -1.63 9.52
CA PRO A 79 -8.16 -0.35 10.19
C PRO A 79 -8.62 -0.64 11.62
N PHE A 80 -8.02 0.02 12.60
CA PHE A 80 -8.29 -0.08 14.04
C PHE A 80 -9.79 -0.02 14.44
N MET A 81 -10.70 0.19 13.48
CA MET A 81 -12.14 0.18 13.56
C MET A 81 -12.81 -1.22 13.56
N SER A 82 -12.07 -2.34 13.43
CA SER A 82 -12.67 -3.69 13.49
C SER A 82 -12.83 -4.27 14.91
N LEU A 83 -12.30 -3.59 15.94
CA LEU A 83 -12.55 -3.97 17.34
C LEU A 83 -14.05 -3.83 17.74
N ILE A 84 -14.86 -3.15 16.92
CA ILE A 84 -16.31 -3.03 17.14
C ILE A 84 -17.05 -4.33 16.76
N SER A 85 -16.51 -5.17 15.85
CA SER A 85 -17.11 -6.48 15.50
C SER A 85 -16.95 -7.52 16.62
N LEU A 86 -15.97 -7.31 17.51
CA LEU A 86 -15.75 -8.14 18.70
C LEU A 86 -16.36 -7.56 19.99
N MET A 87 -17.10 -6.44 19.89
CA MET A 87 -17.70 -5.75 21.05
C MET A 87 -19.23 -5.62 21.03
N ARG A 88 -19.98 -6.46 20.30
CA ARG A 88 -21.44 -6.69 20.51
C ARG A 88 -21.96 -7.82 19.60
N GLY A 89 -22.34 -9.02 20.06
CA GLY A 89 -22.65 -9.42 21.44
C GLY A 89 -23.95 -8.81 21.92
#